data_AF-A0A535C7E6-F1
#
_entry.id   AF-A0A535C7E6-F1
#
_cell.length_a   1.000
_cell.length_b   1.000
_cell.length_c   1.000
_cell.angle_alpha   90.00
_cell.angle_beta   90.00
_cell.angle_gamma   90.00
#
_symmetry.space_group_name_H-M   'P 1'
#
loop_
_entity.id
_entity.type
_entity.pdbx_description
1 polymer ?
#
loop_
_entity_poly.entity_id
_entity_poly.type
_entity_poly.pdbx_seq_one_letter_code
_entity_poly.pdbx_strand_id
1 'polypeptide(L)'
;MIWGPPLWRQLNDFFLPAEGAGRRPASLPGFGVSPKNSLACLLAKKGIETTLWEHRPERAIEMQQQRENTLFLPGIRFPAMLYVTSQVAEAAREKDMLLLVTPSQRMRENVRLLAPYVGKG
;
A
#
# COMPACT_ATOMS: atom_id res chain seq x y z
N MET A 1 -4.04 3.28 -32.04
CA MET A 1 -5.20 2.64 -31.38
C MET A 1 -4.78 1.26 -30.89
N ILE A 2 -4.08 1.16 -29.75
CA ILE A 2 -3.89 -0.10 -29.01
C ILE A 2 -3.60 0.28 -27.54
N TRP A 3 -4.58 0.18 -26.66
CA TRP A 3 -4.35 0.04 -25.22
C TRP A 3 -5.20 -1.15 -24.78
N GLY A 4 -4.52 -2.26 -24.47
CA GLY A 4 -5.15 -3.38 -23.79
C GLY A 4 -5.61 -2.99 -22.38
N PRO A 5 -6.40 -3.85 -21.70
CA PRO A 5 -6.89 -3.56 -20.36
C PRO A 5 -5.73 -3.22 -19.42
N PRO A 6 -5.90 -2.24 -18.52
CA PRO A 6 -4.81 -1.75 -17.67
C PRO A 6 -4.28 -2.89 -16.79
N LEU A 7 -2.95 -2.92 -16.59
CA LEU A 7 -2.20 -4.01 -15.96
C LEU A 7 -2.82 -4.53 -14.64
N TRP A 8 -3.46 -3.65 -13.88
CA TRP A 8 -4.13 -3.98 -12.62
C TRP A 8 -5.30 -4.96 -12.79
N ARG A 9 -5.96 -5.00 -13.96
CA ARG A 9 -7.06 -5.93 -14.26
C ARG A 9 -6.57 -7.35 -14.47
N GLN A 10 -5.41 -7.52 -15.11
CA GLN A 10 -4.78 -8.84 -15.34
C GLN A 10 -4.09 -9.38 -14.07
N LEU A 11 -3.72 -8.49 -13.14
CA LEU A 11 -3.11 -8.88 -11.86
C LEU A 11 -4.13 -9.44 -10.85
N ASN A 12 -5.41 -9.08 -10.95
CA ASN A 12 -6.43 -9.55 -10.03
C ASN A 12 -6.75 -11.05 -10.22
N ASP A 13 -6.65 -11.55 -11.46
CA ASP A 13 -6.82 -12.97 -11.81
C ASP A 13 -5.67 -13.85 -11.31
N PHE A 14 -4.54 -13.25 -10.91
CA PHE A 14 -3.35 -13.96 -10.42
C PHE A 14 -3.34 -14.13 -8.89
N PHE A 15 -4.04 -13.27 -8.15
CA PHE A 15 -4.08 -13.26 -6.68
C PHE A 15 -5.35 -13.85 -6.07
N LEU A 16 -6.45 -13.94 -6.84
CA LEU A 16 -7.61 -14.74 -6.45
C LEU A 16 -7.46 -16.13 -7.08
N PRO A 17 -7.68 -17.23 -6.35
CA PRO A 17 -7.65 -18.54 -6.97
C PRO A 17 -8.79 -18.59 -7.99
N ALA A 18 -8.44 -18.64 -9.28
CA ALA A 18 -9.38 -19.10 -10.28
C ALA A 18 -9.73 -20.55 -9.94
N GLU A 19 -10.98 -20.78 -9.54
CA GLU A 19 -11.57 -22.11 -9.49
C GLU A 19 -11.34 -22.77 -10.87
N GLY A 20 -10.48 -23.80 -10.87
CA GLY A 20 -10.26 -24.69 -12.00
C GLY A 20 -9.26 -24.22 -13.06
N ALA A 21 -7.98 -24.59 -12.92
CA ALA A 21 -7.15 -24.97 -14.07
C ALA A 21 -5.89 -25.71 -13.64
N GLY A 22 -5.78 -26.97 -14.07
CA GLY A 22 -4.52 -27.68 -14.13
C GLY A 22 -3.56 -27.05 -15.14
N ARG A 23 -2.26 -27.30 -14.88
CA ARG A 23 -1.06 -27.00 -15.68
C ARG A 23 -0.48 -25.60 -15.54
N ARG A 24 0.56 -25.54 -14.69
CA ARG A 24 1.69 -24.58 -14.81
C ARG A 24 2.49 -24.90 -16.08
N PRO A 25 3.06 -23.89 -16.76
CA PRO A 25 4.48 -23.59 -16.57
C PRO A 25 4.73 -22.06 -16.71
N ALA A 26 5.87 -21.41 -16.53
CA ALA A 26 7.26 -21.70 -16.21
C ALA A 26 7.80 -20.42 -15.52
N SER A 27 8.94 -20.55 -14.87
CA SER A 27 9.76 -19.50 -14.25
C SER A 27 9.71 -18.10 -14.89
N LEU A 28 9.36 -17.09 -14.09
CA LEU A 28 9.77 -15.70 -14.29
C LEU A 28 10.46 -15.19 -13.01
N PRO A 29 11.76 -14.81 -13.05
CA PRO A 29 12.43 -14.14 -11.96
C PRO A 29 12.09 -12.64 -12.02
N GLY A 30 11.57 -12.10 -10.91
CA GLY A 30 11.30 -10.67 -10.77
C GLY A 30 10.01 -10.38 -10.02
N PHE A 31 10.12 -10.24 -8.71
CA PHE A 31 9.03 -9.82 -7.83
C PHE A 31 8.67 -8.35 -8.14
N GLY A 32 7.67 -8.12 -8.99
CA GLY A 32 7.16 -6.79 -9.33
C GLY A 32 5.91 -6.44 -8.52
N VAL A 33 6.08 -5.94 -7.29
CA VAL A 33 4.99 -5.39 -6.47
C VAL A 33 5.13 -3.88 -6.37
N SER A 34 4.21 -3.12 -6.98
CA SER A 34 3.77 -1.80 -6.51
C SER A 34 2.58 -1.31 -7.35
N PRO A 35 1.56 -0.67 -6.75
CA PRO A 35 1.76 0.59 -6.03
C PRO A 35 1.41 0.51 -4.55
N LYS A 36 2.15 1.34 -3.78
CA LYS A 36 1.78 1.93 -2.49
C LYS A 36 0.30 1.74 -2.14
N ASN A 37 0.04 1.10 -1.01
CA ASN A 37 -1.26 0.87 -0.34
C ASN A 37 -1.84 -0.55 -0.44
N SER A 38 -1.43 -1.40 -1.39
CA SER A 38 -1.89 -2.80 -1.42
C SER A 38 -1.45 -3.58 -0.18
N LEU A 39 -0.23 -3.33 0.30
CA LEU A 39 0.31 -3.99 1.49
C LEU A 39 -0.32 -3.48 2.78
N ALA A 40 -0.57 -2.17 2.89
CA ALA A 40 -1.25 -1.61 4.05
C ALA A 40 -2.70 -2.15 4.14
N CYS A 41 -3.40 -2.23 3.00
CA CYS A 41 -4.72 -2.88 2.94
C CYS A 41 -4.63 -4.38 3.26
N LEU A 42 -3.59 -5.08 2.84
CA LEU A 42 -3.39 -6.50 3.14
C LEU A 42 -3.19 -6.73 4.65
N LEU A 43 -2.35 -5.91 5.30
CA LEU A 43 -2.12 -5.99 6.75
C LEU A 43 -3.41 -5.70 7.51
N ALA A 44 -4.12 -4.64 7.14
CA ALA A 44 -5.42 -4.32 7.73
C ALA A 44 -6.46 -5.43 7.51
N LYS A 45 -6.50 -6.07 6.32
CA LYS A 45 -7.38 -7.23 6.08
C LYS A 45 -7.04 -8.44 6.95
N LYS A 46 -5.78 -8.57 7.40
CA LYS A 46 -5.32 -9.64 8.28
C LYS A 46 -5.59 -9.38 9.76
N GLY A 47 -6.27 -8.29 10.12
CA GLY A 47 -6.53 -7.96 11.54
C GLY A 47 -5.46 -7.08 12.19
N ILE A 48 -4.48 -6.59 11.42
CA ILE A 48 -3.39 -5.78 11.97
C ILE A 48 -3.77 -4.31 11.85
N GLU A 49 -3.82 -3.60 12.97
CA GLU A 49 -4.02 -2.15 12.97
C GLU A 49 -2.91 -1.47 12.17
N THR A 50 -3.30 -0.80 11.09
CA THR A 50 -2.34 -0.30 10.12
C THR A 50 -2.59 1.19 9.90
N THR A 51 -1.56 1.99 10.13
CA THR A 51 -1.56 3.42 9.80
C THR A 51 -0.80 3.64 8.50
N LEU A 52 -1.45 4.28 7.52
CA LEU A 52 -0.86 4.69 6.26
C LEU A 52 -0.54 6.19 6.32
N TRP A 53 0.72 6.52 6.05
CA TRP A 53 1.16 7.90 5.90
C TRP A 53 1.13 8.35 4.44
N GLU A 54 0.45 9.46 4.16
CA GLU A 54 0.52 10.19 2.89
C GLU A 54 1.06 11.60 3.13
N HIS A 55 2.13 11.98 2.45
CA HIS A 55 2.84 13.24 2.70
C HIS A 55 2.03 14.50 2.32
N ARG A 56 1.00 14.37 1.48
CA ARG A 56 0.12 15.47 1.09
C ARG A 56 -1.14 15.48 1.96
N PRO A 57 -1.36 16.52 2.79
CA PRO A 57 -2.53 16.60 3.67
C PRO A 57 -3.87 16.47 2.95
N GLU A 58 -4.02 17.14 1.81
CA GLU A 58 -5.26 17.15 1.03
C GLU A 58 -5.61 15.73 0.56
N ARG A 59 -4.59 14.97 0.16
CA ARG A 59 -4.74 13.58 -0.28
C ARG A 59 -5.00 12.64 0.89
N ALA A 60 -4.34 12.84 2.03
CA ALA A 60 -4.60 12.05 3.22
C ALA A 60 -6.06 12.21 3.67
N ILE A 61 -6.57 13.45 3.67
CA ILE A 61 -7.97 13.75 4.00
C ILE A 61 -8.91 13.08 2.99
N GLU A 62 -8.68 13.26 1.69
CA GLU A 62 -9.48 12.63 0.64
C GLU A 62 -9.50 11.10 0.81
N MET A 63 -8.34 10.48 0.96
CA MET A 63 -8.19 9.03 1.12
C MET A 63 -8.85 8.50 2.39
N GLN A 64 -8.78 9.26 3.50
CA GLN A 64 -9.44 8.90 4.75
C GLN A 64 -10.96 9.04 4.66
N GLN A 65 -11.46 10.08 3.99
CA GLN A 65 -12.90 10.33 3.81
C GLN A 65 -13.54 9.33 2.83
N GLN A 66 -12.92 9.16 1.66
CA GLN A 66 -13.40 8.23 0.64
C GLN A 66 -13.14 6.77 1.03
N ARG A 67 -12.26 6.54 2.03
CA ARG A 67 -11.78 5.22 2.43
C ARG A 67 -11.27 4.45 1.22
N GLU A 68 -10.56 5.13 0.32
CA GLU A 68 -10.10 4.59 -0.95
C GLU A 68 -8.92 5.42 -1.47
N ASN A 69 -7.99 4.77 -2.19
CA ASN A 69 -6.99 5.49 -2.97
C ASN A 69 -7.43 5.57 -4.43
N THR A 70 -8.31 6.52 -4.75
CA THR A 70 -8.87 6.67 -6.10
C THR A 70 -7.80 6.83 -7.19
N LEU A 71 -6.66 7.44 -6.85
CA LEU A 71 -5.57 7.68 -7.82
C LEU A 71 -4.79 6.42 -8.17
N PHE A 72 -4.53 5.54 -7.18
CA PHE A 72 -3.64 4.39 -7.37
C PHE A 72 -4.34 3.03 -7.30
N LEU A 73 -5.49 2.95 -6.63
CA LEU A 73 -6.30 1.74 -6.44
C LEU A 73 -7.81 2.07 -6.52
N PRO A 74 -8.29 2.56 -7.67
CA PRO A 74 -9.71 2.86 -7.85
C PRO A 74 -10.56 1.59 -7.68
N GLY A 75 -11.68 1.72 -6.98
CA GLY A 75 -12.64 0.66 -6.67
C GLY A 75 -12.28 -0.23 -5.47
N ILE A 76 -11.15 0.01 -4.80
CA ILE A 76 -10.74 -0.78 -3.63
C ILE A 76 -10.91 0.03 -2.34
N ARG A 77 -11.96 -0.30 -1.58
CA ARG A 77 -12.17 0.30 -0.25
C ARG A 77 -11.15 -0.19 0.77
N PHE A 78 -10.71 0.73 1.60
CA PHE A 78 -9.84 0.51 2.73
C PHE A 78 -10.57 -0.25 3.85
N PRO A 79 -9.96 -1.30 4.41
CA PRO A 79 -10.51 -2.02 5.56
C PRO A 79 -10.66 -1.08 6.77
N ALA A 80 -11.60 -1.36 7.68
CA ALA A 80 -11.88 -0.52 8.84
C ALA A 80 -10.63 -0.21 9.70
N MET A 81 -9.76 -1.20 9.87
CA MET A 81 -8.51 -1.11 10.66
C MET A 81 -7.38 -0.34 9.95
N LEU A 82 -7.60 0.14 8.73
CA LEU A 82 -6.66 1.05 8.05
C LEU A 82 -6.99 2.49 8.42
N TYR A 83 -6.03 3.22 8.98
CA TYR A 83 -6.14 4.66 9.21
C TYR A 83 -5.17 5.41 8.30
N VAL A 84 -5.59 6.53 7.72
CA VAL A 84 -4.74 7.38 6.87
C VAL A 84 -4.48 8.71 7.57
N THR A 85 -3.21 9.12 7.60
CA THR A 85 -2.78 10.40 8.17
C THR A 85 -1.70 11.06 7.31
N SER A 86 -1.64 12.38 7.35
CA SER A 86 -0.50 13.15 6.83
C SER A 86 0.53 13.50 7.89
N GLN A 87 0.19 13.29 9.17
CA GLN A 87 1.07 13.59 10.29
C GLN A 87 2.04 12.43 10.49
N VAL A 88 3.31 12.68 10.16
CA VAL A 88 4.39 11.70 10.29
C VAL A 88 4.54 11.16 11.72
N ALA A 89 4.26 12.00 12.73
CA ALA A 89 4.31 11.62 14.13
C ALA A 89 3.26 10.55 14.48
N GLU A 90 2.03 10.68 13.98
CA GLU A 90 0.95 9.70 14.19
C GLU A 90 1.23 8.37 13.48
N ALA A 91 1.90 8.42 12.33
CA ALA A 91 2.27 7.23 11.58
C ALA A 91 3.45 6.46 12.19
N ALA A 92 4.28 7.12 13.01
CA ALA A 92 5.55 6.58 13.47
C ALA A 92 5.62 6.28 14.98
N ARG A 93 4.95 7.08 15.81
CA ARG A 93 5.01 6.93 17.27
C ARG A 93 4.32 5.65 17.72
N GLU A 94 4.95 4.96 18.67
CA GLU A 94 4.39 3.78 19.37
C GLU A 94 3.93 2.68 18.40
N LYS A 95 4.61 2.55 17.25
CA LYS A 95 4.37 1.47 16.29
C LYS A 95 5.44 0.40 16.46
N ASP A 96 5.00 -0.86 16.54
CA ASP A 96 5.89 -2.02 16.62
C ASP A 96 6.72 -2.21 15.34
N MET A 97 6.19 -1.76 14.19
CA MET A 97 6.85 -1.91 12.90
C MET A 97 6.51 -0.75 11.96
N LEU A 98 7.53 -0.22 11.28
CA LEU A 98 7.40 0.77 10.22
C LEU A 98 7.81 0.18 8.89
N LEU A 99 6.94 0.33 7.88
CA LEU A 99 7.15 -0.23 6.56
C LEU A 99 7.20 0.88 5.51
N LEU A 100 8.40 1.11 4.96
CA LEU A 100 8.63 2.14 3.96
C LEU A 100 8.46 1.59 2.54
N VAL A 101 7.28 1.78 1.97
CA VAL A 101 6.95 1.36 0.60
C VAL A 101 7.10 2.53 -0.37
N THR A 102 8.22 3.24 -0.32
CA THR A 102 8.49 4.41 -1.17
C THR A 102 9.63 4.16 -2.14
N PRO A 103 9.61 4.74 -3.37
CA PRO A 103 10.73 4.63 -4.30
C PRO A 103 12.05 5.02 -3.62
N SER A 104 13.14 4.31 -3.95
CA SER A 104 14.45 4.48 -3.29
C SER A 104 14.97 5.92 -3.28
N GLN A 105 14.63 6.70 -4.32
CA GLN A 105 14.99 8.12 -4.42
C GLN A 105 14.42 8.98 -3.28
N ARG A 106 13.25 8.63 -2.75
CA ARG A 106 12.57 9.34 -1.65
C ARG A 106 12.82 8.71 -0.29
N MET A 107 13.44 7.52 -0.25
CA MET A 107 13.67 6.77 0.99
C MET A 107 14.46 7.59 2.01
N ARG A 108 15.58 8.22 1.59
CA ARG A 108 16.43 9.00 2.49
C ARG A 108 15.71 10.19 3.12
N GLU A 109 14.89 10.88 2.31
CA GLU A 109 14.06 12.00 2.76
C GLU A 109 13.04 11.52 3.80
N ASN A 110 12.33 10.43 3.51
CA ASN A 110 11.33 9.86 4.41
C ASN A 110 11.94 9.37 5.73
N VAL A 111 13.08 8.70 5.68
CA VAL A 111 13.78 8.22 6.89
C VAL A 111 14.19 9.40 7.78
N ARG A 112 14.67 10.52 7.20
CA ARG A 112 15.00 11.72 7.98
C ARG A 112 13.79 12.33 8.67
N LEU A 113 12.62 12.31 8.03
CA LEU A 113 11.36 12.79 8.61
C LEU A 113 10.86 11.88 9.74
N LEU A 114 11.04 10.58 9.59
CA LEU A 114 10.58 9.58 10.56
C LEU A 114 11.52 9.45 11.76
N ALA A 115 12.84 9.60 11.55
CA ALA A 115 13.87 9.36 12.55
C ALA A 115 13.61 9.96 13.95
N PRO A 116 13.07 11.19 14.10
CA PRO A 116 12.77 11.76 15.42
C PRO A 116 11.65 11.04 16.19
N TYR A 117 10.82 10.25 15.49
CA TYR A 117 9.64 9.59 16.05
C TYR A 117 9.81 8.08 16.22
N VAL A 118 10.89 7.53 15.68
CA VAL A 118 11.23 6.12 15.87
C VAL A 118 11.95 5.98 17.21
N GLY A 119 11.31 5.30 18.16
CA GLY A 119 11.93 4.96 19.43
C GLY A 119 13.19 4.12 19.21
N LYS A 120 14.16 4.23 20.13
CA LYS A 120 15.25 3.26 20.20
C LYS A 120 14.64 1.95 20.70
N GLY A 121 14.32 1.05 19.77
CA GLY A 121 14.03 -0.35 20.09
C GLY A 121 15.27 -1.06 20.62
#